data_AF-A0A8J8E6N8-F1
#
_entry.id   AF-A0A8J8E6N8-F1
#
_cell.length_a   1.000
_cell.length_b   1.000
_cell.length_c   1.000
_cell.angle_alpha   90.00
_cell.angle_beta   90.00
_cell.angle_gamma   90.00
#
_symmetry.space_group_name_H-M   'P 1'
#
loop_
_entity.id
_entity.type
_entity.pdbx_description
1 polymer ?
#
loop_
_entity_poly.entity_id
_entity_poly.type
_entity_poly.pdbx_seq_one_letter_code
_entity_poly.pdbx_strand_id
1 'polypeptide(L)'
;MYLKKRHLEILREMKKTESQAEIEAKLPEEFQIRAIELYILGFAELEGGKIKLTEAGRKLLEISDSLNLDELPEVIADTEIMKMLELLEETGKVPESWLEKLKERKLADENGLTEFGKALLELYRETHPVVYLTPEIVSFLRGMPKIGTLDELVTFKNSKLYGDNIVNALQAMRLLLISPPTEKGRAFATTPAAKLALKAVSMIPVFARAIVLRKEDFEALKAGRSNAELESMGLSDEKGTTEFGKAMMETYEAMGKVEEKVLPIYLLDDGLAVLKAIKEIEKKYETNPDILPTEKEIAKRVEVEDLGAILHLLESKELIERKLVKNKDTYWLTEWGKEAINFGTVSPDAMKAITYAESGDVPIAEWVIKAQEEGVVKAGVTDKGRFYLKLSRSIKRKPFLTRYDSAILAKTPRKKYIHRDELVELVKDYVGGDEKEIIRAIGEAEAKGFVVELQNGMVKLTELGDKVKTALENAKLQEIVKVKFSVTPTLYNVLKVIYDNIETFNRIWKEKGEVKGYKMEEVDVIRKHLSLSDDEIKKALTMLRQLGFLGSKSLTEAGKVLVEAYL
;
A
#
# COMPACT_ATOMS: atom_id res chain seq x y z
N MET A 1 -11.85 -3.91 -14.92
CA MET A 1 -12.47 -4.55 -16.10
C MET A 1 -13.75 -5.21 -15.65
N TYR A 2 -14.73 -5.37 -16.54
CA TYR A 2 -15.92 -6.19 -16.32
C TYR A 2 -16.38 -6.81 -17.65
N LEU A 3 -16.01 -8.06 -17.91
CA LEU A 3 -16.17 -8.77 -19.17
C LEU A 3 -17.06 -10.01 -18.96
N LYS A 4 -18.15 -10.08 -19.73
CA LYS A 4 -19.07 -11.22 -19.76
C LYS A 4 -18.92 -12.03 -21.04
N LYS A 5 -19.37 -13.29 -21.01
CA LYS A 5 -19.56 -14.13 -22.20
C LYS A 5 -20.35 -13.42 -23.29
N ARG A 6 -21.45 -12.76 -22.92
CA ARG A 6 -22.31 -12.00 -23.83
C ARG A 6 -21.59 -10.87 -24.58
N HIS A 7 -20.56 -10.27 -23.97
CA HIS A 7 -19.75 -9.25 -24.64
C HIS A 7 -18.99 -9.85 -25.82
N LEU A 8 -18.38 -11.03 -25.63
CA LEU A 8 -17.65 -11.72 -26.70
C LEU A 8 -18.58 -12.17 -27.83
N GLU A 9 -19.80 -12.62 -27.51
CA GLU A 9 -20.82 -12.95 -28.52
C GLU A 9 -21.20 -11.74 -29.38
N ILE A 10 -21.42 -10.58 -28.76
CA ILE A 10 -21.70 -9.33 -29.47
C ILE A 10 -20.51 -8.95 -30.36
N LEU A 11 -19.28 -8.97 -29.83
CA LEU A 11 -18.07 -8.67 -30.62
C LEU A 11 -17.90 -9.60 -31.83
N ARG A 12 -18.28 -10.88 -31.71
CA ARG A 12 -18.29 -11.83 -32.84
C ARG A 12 -19.33 -11.49 -33.90
N GLU A 13 -20.53 -11.07 -33.51
CA GLU A 13 -21.54 -10.61 -34.47
C GLU A 13 -21.17 -9.28 -35.13
N MET A 14 -20.41 -8.42 -34.43
CA MET A 14 -19.86 -7.17 -34.99
C MET A 14 -18.86 -7.41 -36.15
N LYS A 15 -18.33 -8.64 -36.33
CA LYS A 15 -17.58 -9.00 -37.56
C LYS A 15 -18.44 -8.96 -38.82
N LYS A 16 -19.75 -9.17 -38.66
CA LYS A 16 -20.70 -9.39 -39.76
C LYS A 16 -21.49 -8.12 -40.09
N THR A 17 -21.76 -7.28 -39.09
CA THR A 17 -22.59 -6.07 -39.25
C THR A 17 -22.22 -5.02 -38.20
N GLU A 18 -22.40 -3.75 -38.54
CA GLU A 18 -22.32 -2.63 -37.58
C GLU A 18 -23.71 -2.24 -37.05
N SER A 19 -24.80 -2.85 -37.55
CA SER A 19 -26.17 -2.49 -37.19
C SER A 19 -26.55 -3.02 -35.80
N GLN A 20 -26.85 -2.14 -34.85
CA GLN A 20 -27.29 -2.55 -33.51
C GLN A 20 -28.57 -3.38 -33.58
N ALA A 21 -29.54 -2.98 -34.40
CA ALA A 21 -30.83 -3.67 -34.52
C ALA A 21 -30.66 -5.12 -35.05
N GLU A 22 -29.71 -5.36 -35.95
CA GLU A 22 -29.44 -6.70 -36.47
C GLU A 22 -28.78 -7.60 -35.42
N ILE A 23 -27.88 -7.05 -34.61
CA ILE A 23 -27.23 -7.80 -33.54
C ILE A 23 -28.23 -8.07 -32.41
N GLU A 24 -29.01 -7.06 -32.00
CA GLU A 24 -30.07 -7.19 -30.99
C GLU A 24 -31.11 -8.24 -31.39
N ALA A 25 -31.51 -8.31 -32.66
CA ALA A 25 -32.45 -9.33 -33.14
C ALA A 25 -31.94 -10.77 -32.93
N LYS A 26 -30.63 -11.00 -33.01
CA LYS A 26 -30.01 -12.31 -32.75
C LYS A 26 -29.71 -12.54 -31.28
N LEU A 27 -29.35 -11.47 -30.59
CA LEU A 27 -28.86 -11.47 -29.22
C LEU A 27 -29.71 -10.54 -28.33
N PRO A 28 -31.03 -10.75 -28.20
CA PRO A 28 -31.95 -9.75 -27.63
C PRO A 28 -31.78 -9.52 -26.12
N GLU A 29 -31.40 -10.57 -25.39
CA GLU A 29 -31.29 -10.52 -23.95
C GLU A 29 -30.23 -9.50 -23.51
N GLU A 30 -30.70 -8.46 -22.81
CA GLU A 30 -29.92 -7.35 -22.24
C GLU A 30 -28.98 -6.63 -23.23
N PHE A 31 -29.22 -6.72 -24.54
CA PHE A 31 -28.31 -6.20 -25.57
C PHE A 31 -27.86 -4.76 -25.31
N GLN A 32 -28.83 -3.87 -25.05
CA GLN A 32 -28.56 -2.44 -24.83
C GLN A 32 -27.62 -2.20 -23.64
N ILE A 33 -27.79 -2.96 -22.54
CA ILE A 33 -26.91 -2.87 -21.37
C ILE A 33 -25.50 -3.33 -21.74
N ARG A 34 -25.40 -4.47 -22.45
CA ARG A 34 -24.11 -5.07 -22.84
C ARG A 34 -23.36 -4.21 -23.86
N ALA A 35 -24.07 -3.54 -24.77
CA ALA A 35 -23.51 -2.58 -25.70
C ALA A 35 -22.92 -1.35 -24.97
N ILE A 36 -23.63 -0.84 -23.95
CA ILE A 36 -23.13 0.26 -23.10
C ILE A 36 -21.91 -0.20 -22.29
N GLU A 37 -21.91 -1.41 -21.72
CA GLU A 37 -20.74 -1.93 -21.00
C GLU A 37 -19.52 -2.06 -21.92
N LEU A 38 -19.68 -2.58 -23.14
CA LEU A 38 -18.62 -2.61 -24.17
C LEU A 38 -18.10 -1.21 -24.51
N TYR A 39 -19.00 -0.21 -24.57
CA TYR A 39 -18.64 1.17 -24.77
C TYR A 39 -17.82 1.74 -23.60
N ILE A 40 -18.26 1.52 -22.36
CA ILE A 40 -17.55 1.97 -21.15
C ILE A 40 -16.16 1.33 -21.06
N LEU A 41 -16.04 0.04 -21.42
CA LEU A 41 -14.76 -0.66 -21.46
C LEU A 41 -13.81 -0.13 -22.55
N GLY A 42 -14.30 0.68 -23.49
CA GLY A 42 -13.54 1.16 -24.63
C GLY A 42 -13.34 0.11 -25.73
N PHE A 43 -14.18 -0.94 -25.77
CA PHE A 43 -14.12 -1.99 -26.80
C PHE A 43 -15.04 -1.72 -27.98
N ALA A 44 -16.06 -0.89 -27.80
CA ALA A 44 -16.96 -0.49 -28.87
C ALA A 44 -17.24 1.02 -28.85
N GLU A 45 -17.59 1.57 -30.00
CA GLU A 45 -18.16 2.92 -30.16
C GLU A 45 -19.63 2.80 -30.55
N LEU A 46 -20.46 3.70 -30.00
CA LEU A 46 -21.90 3.77 -30.29
C LEU A 46 -22.20 5.07 -31.04
N GLU A 47 -22.72 4.97 -32.27
CA GLU A 47 -23.00 6.12 -33.12
C GLU A 47 -24.26 5.88 -33.96
N GLY A 48 -25.34 6.62 -33.73
CA GLY A 48 -26.52 6.65 -34.62
C GLY A 48 -27.12 5.28 -34.96
N GLY A 49 -27.28 4.40 -33.97
CA GLY A 49 -27.80 3.03 -34.17
C GLY A 49 -26.76 2.03 -34.69
N LYS A 50 -25.50 2.45 -34.87
CA LYS A 50 -24.37 1.59 -35.18
C LYS A 50 -23.53 1.29 -33.94
N ILE A 51 -22.86 0.14 -33.96
CA ILE A 51 -21.86 -0.27 -32.98
C ILE A 51 -20.59 -0.68 -33.73
N LYS A 52 -19.45 -0.04 -33.44
CA LYS A 52 -18.18 -0.24 -34.15
C LYS A 52 -17.11 -0.75 -33.20
N LEU A 53 -16.23 -1.64 -33.68
CA LEU A 53 -15.09 -2.11 -32.91
C LEU A 53 -14.01 -1.03 -32.81
N THR A 54 -13.56 -0.75 -31.59
CA THR A 54 -12.32 -0.02 -31.35
C THR A 54 -11.11 -0.92 -31.62
N GLU A 55 -9.89 -0.35 -31.59
CA GLU A 55 -8.66 -1.14 -31.66
C GLU A 55 -8.59 -2.19 -30.54
N ALA A 56 -8.89 -1.79 -29.30
CA ALA A 56 -8.93 -2.70 -28.16
C ALA A 56 -10.01 -3.78 -28.31
N GLY A 57 -11.18 -3.44 -28.86
CA GLY A 57 -12.23 -4.41 -29.18
C GLY A 57 -11.82 -5.43 -30.23
N ARG A 58 -11.06 -5.03 -31.27
CA ARG A 58 -10.49 -5.96 -32.26
C ARG A 58 -9.47 -6.89 -31.63
N LYS A 59 -8.54 -6.37 -30.83
CA LYS A 59 -7.57 -7.18 -30.07
C LYS A 59 -8.29 -8.21 -29.18
N LEU A 60 -9.30 -7.80 -28.42
CA LEU A 60 -10.09 -8.70 -27.58
C LEU A 60 -10.77 -9.80 -28.40
N LEU A 61 -11.33 -9.42 -29.55
CA LEU A 61 -12.01 -10.36 -30.45
C LEU A 61 -11.03 -11.36 -31.05
N GLU A 62 -9.84 -10.94 -31.45
CA GLU A 62 -8.77 -11.81 -31.98
C GLU A 62 -8.32 -12.83 -30.93
N ILE A 63 -8.06 -12.40 -29.70
CA ILE A 63 -7.59 -13.30 -28.63
C ILE A 63 -8.68 -14.26 -28.12
N SER A 64 -9.96 -13.94 -28.36
CA SER A 64 -11.10 -14.75 -27.95
C SER A 64 -11.75 -15.56 -29.08
N ASP A 65 -11.31 -15.40 -30.33
CA ASP A 65 -11.97 -16.00 -31.50
C ASP A 65 -11.90 -17.53 -31.49
N SER A 66 -10.78 -18.07 -30.98
CA SER A 66 -10.53 -19.52 -30.88
C SER A 66 -11.19 -20.17 -29.67
N LEU A 67 -11.77 -19.39 -28.75
CA LEU A 67 -12.38 -19.93 -27.53
C LEU A 67 -13.77 -20.51 -27.81
N ASN A 68 -14.05 -21.65 -27.20
CA ASN A 68 -15.42 -22.14 -27.10
C ASN A 68 -16.14 -21.37 -25.98
N LEU A 69 -16.97 -20.39 -26.35
CA LEU A 69 -17.68 -19.55 -25.37
C LEU A 69 -18.67 -20.35 -24.51
N ASP A 70 -19.11 -21.52 -24.96
CA ASP A 70 -20.03 -22.39 -24.20
C ASP A 70 -19.38 -23.06 -22.99
N GLU A 71 -18.06 -23.14 -22.96
CA GLU A 71 -17.31 -23.65 -21.82
C GLU A 71 -16.98 -22.56 -20.78
N LEU A 72 -17.24 -21.29 -21.08
CA LEU A 72 -16.89 -20.18 -20.21
C LEU A 72 -18.06 -19.80 -19.28
N PRO A 73 -17.77 -19.38 -18.03
CA PRO A 73 -18.79 -18.83 -17.15
C PRO A 73 -19.34 -17.49 -17.68
N GLU A 74 -20.50 -17.07 -17.17
CA GLU A 74 -21.15 -15.83 -17.59
C GLU A 74 -20.24 -14.60 -17.41
N VAL A 75 -19.60 -14.48 -16.25
CA VAL A 75 -18.58 -13.45 -15.97
C VAL A 75 -17.20 -14.06 -16.16
N ILE A 76 -16.53 -13.60 -17.22
CA ILE A 76 -15.20 -14.07 -17.62
C ILE A 76 -14.13 -13.33 -16.80
N ALA A 77 -14.22 -12.01 -16.69
CA ALA A 77 -13.25 -11.23 -15.94
C ALA A 77 -13.88 -10.00 -15.32
N ASP A 78 -13.69 -9.81 -14.02
CA ASP A 78 -14.00 -8.59 -13.30
C ASP A 78 -12.75 -8.12 -12.54
N THR A 79 -12.87 -7.13 -11.67
CA THR A 79 -11.68 -6.63 -10.94
C THR A 79 -11.10 -7.66 -9.97
N GLU A 80 -11.93 -8.59 -9.45
CA GLU A 80 -11.50 -9.73 -8.64
C GLU A 80 -10.61 -10.68 -9.46
N ILE A 81 -11.09 -11.10 -10.63
CA ILE A 81 -10.34 -12.00 -11.53
C ILE A 81 -9.08 -11.33 -12.07
N MET A 82 -9.14 -10.04 -12.45
CA MET A 82 -7.94 -9.34 -12.91
C MET A 82 -6.88 -9.29 -11.81
N LYS A 83 -7.27 -9.11 -10.55
CA LYS A 83 -6.32 -9.12 -9.44
C LYS A 83 -5.67 -10.48 -9.21
N MET A 84 -6.42 -11.57 -9.39
CA MET A 84 -5.86 -12.92 -9.35
C MET A 84 -4.83 -13.15 -10.46
N LEU A 85 -5.12 -12.67 -11.69
CA LEU A 85 -4.18 -12.76 -12.82
C LEU A 85 -2.90 -11.97 -12.56
N GLU A 86 -3.03 -10.73 -12.08
CA GLU A 86 -1.88 -9.89 -11.70
C GLU A 86 -0.99 -10.60 -10.68
N LEU A 87 -1.59 -11.16 -9.61
CA LEU A 87 -0.84 -11.84 -8.56
C LEU A 87 -0.22 -13.15 -9.03
N LEU A 88 -0.89 -13.91 -9.90
CA LEU A 88 -0.33 -15.13 -10.48
C LEU A 88 0.84 -14.82 -11.42
N GLU A 89 0.73 -13.79 -12.26
CA GLU A 89 1.83 -13.34 -13.12
C GLU A 89 3.01 -12.82 -12.29
N GLU A 90 2.73 -11.98 -11.29
CA GLU A 90 3.75 -11.33 -10.47
C GLU A 90 4.51 -12.34 -9.59
N THR A 91 3.80 -13.27 -8.96
CA THR A 91 4.36 -14.13 -7.90
C THR A 91 4.58 -15.58 -8.33
N GLY A 92 3.97 -16.01 -9.44
CA GLY A 92 3.97 -17.40 -9.88
C GLY A 92 3.08 -18.34 -9.05
N LYS A 93 2.38 -17.84 -8.02
CA LYS A 93 1.56 -18.67 -7.13
C LYS A 93 0.34 -17.91 -6.60
N VAL A 94 -0.80 -18.57 -6.59
CA VAL A 94 -2.03 -18.12 -5.92
C VAL A 94 -2.63 -19.28 -5.13
N PRO A 95 -3.54 -19.03 -4.18
CA PRO A 95 -4.32 -20.09 -3.55
C PRO A 95 -4.97 -21.01 -4.58
N GLU A 96 -5.04 -22.31 -4.28
CA GLU A 96 -5.60 -23.33 -5.19
C GLU A 96 -7.04 -22.98 -5.61
N SER A 97 -7.85 -22.50 -4.66
CA SER A 97 -9.22 -22.04 -4.94
C SER A 97 -9.31 -20.87 -5.92
N TRP A 98 -8.27 -20.03 -6.01
CA TRP A 98 -8.19 -18.96 -7.01
C TRP A 98 -7.73 -19.51 -8.35
N LEU A 99 -6.75 -20.42 -8.35
CA LEU A 99 -6.28 -21.07 -9.57
C LEU A 99 -7.41 -21.82 -10.28
N GLU A 100 -8.25 -22.55 -9.54
CA GLU A 100 -9.42 -23.25 -10.11
C GLU A 100 -10.40 -22.27 -10.77
N LYS A 101 -10.67 -21.11 -10.14
CA LYS A 101 -11.49 -20.05 -10.76
C LYS A 101 -10.88 -19.53 -12.07
N LEU A 102 -9.56 -19.40 -12.14
CA LEU A 102 -8.86 -18.99 -13.36
C LEU A 102 -8.89 -20.07 -14.45
N LYS A 103 -8.75 -21.35 -14.06
CA LYS A 103 -8.83 -22.51 -14.96
C LYS A 103 -10.24 -22.68 -15.57
N GLU A 104 -11.29 -22.51 -14.78
CA GLU A 104 -12.69 -22.49 -15.25
C GLU A 104 -12.90 -21.45 -16.38
N ARG A 105 -12.13 -20.36 -16.36
CA ARG A 105 -12.18 -19.26 -17.34
C ARG A 105 -11.16 -19.42 -18.47
N LYS A 106 -10.40 -20.53 -18.47
CA LYS A 106 -9.27 -20.79 -19.39
C LYS A 106 -8.17 -19.72 -19.33
N LEU A 107 -8.06 -18.98 -18.22
CA LEU A 107 -7.07 -17.91 -18.05
C LEU A 107 -5.76 -18.42 -17.45
N ALA A 108 -5.79 -19.56 -16.78
CA ALA A 108 -4.62 -20.23 -16.23
C ALA A 108 -4.73 -21.76 -16.40
N ASP A 109 -3.58 -22.43 -16.31
CA ASP A 109 -3.42 -23.87 -16.23
C ASP A 109 -2.38 -24.23 -15.15
N GLU A 110 -1.96 -25.50 -15.09
CA GLU A 110 -0.95 -25.96 -14.10
C GLU A 110 0.43 -25.29 -14.25
N ASN A 111 0.71 -24.68 -15.40
CA ASN A 111 1.97 -24.00 -15.69
C ASN A 111 1.89 -22.47 -15.51
N GLY A 112 0.76 -21.94 -15.03
CA GLY A 112 0.53 -20.51 -14.82
C GLY A 112 -0.48 -19.92 -15.80
N LEU A 113 -0.27 -18.69 -16.25
CA LEU A 113 -1.19 -18.03 -17.18
C LEU A 113 -1.17 -18.67 -18.57
N THR A 114 -2.35 -18.94 -19.13
CA THR A 114 -2.49 -19.35 -20.54
C THR A 114 -2.21 -18.16 -21.47
N GLU A 115 -2.06 -18.41 -22.77
CA GLU A 115 -1.92 -17.33 -23.77
C GLU A 115 -3.13 -16.38 -23.76
N PHE A 116 -4.34 -16.91 -23.56
CA PHE A 116 -5.53 -16.08 -23.40
C PHE A 116 -5.48 -15.23 -22.13
N GLY A 117 -5.06 -15.82 -20.99
CA GLY A 117 -4.92 -15.10 -19.73
C GLY A 117 -3.90 -13.96 -19.79
N LYS A 118 -2.72 -14.22 -20.39
CA LYS A 118 -1.68 -13.20 -20.61
C LYS A 118 -2.19 -12.07 -21.50
N ALA A 119 -2.78 -12.41 -22.65
CA ALA A 119 -3.27 -11.42 -23.59
C ALA A 119 -4.42 -10.57 -23.01
N LEU A 120 -5.29 -11.18 -22.20
CA LEU A 120 -6.36 -10.44 -21.50
C LEU A 120 -5.79 -9.48 -20.45
N LEU A 121 -4.76 -9.90 -19.70
CA LEU A 121 -4.09 -9.06 -18.72
C LEU A 121 -3.33 -7.90 -19.37
N GLU A 122 -2.64 -8.16 -20.49
CA GLU A 122 -2.00 -7.12 -21.30
C GLU A 122 -3.03 -6.13 -21.83
N LEU A 123 -4.12 -6.62 -22.42
CA LEU A 123 -5.23 -5.77 -22.88
C LEU A 123 -5.80 -4.92 -21.75
N TYR A 124 -5.95 -5.48 -20.54
CA TYR A 124 -6.37 -4.72 -19.37
C TYR A 124 -5.37 -3.61 -19.01
N ARG A 125 -4.06 -3.83 -19.13
CA ARG A 125 -3.06 -2.79 -18.85
C ARG A 125 -3.06 -1.69 -19.90
N GLU A 126 -3.25 -2.04 -21.17
CA GLU A 126 -3.21 -1.11 -22.30
C GLU A 126 -4.51 -0.31 -22.49
N THR A 127 -5.66 -0.92 -22.19
CA THR A 127 -6.97 -0.32 -22.51
C THR A 127 -7.33 0.74 -21.48
N HIS A 128 -7.60 1.95 -21.94
CA HIS A 128 -8.13 3.02 -21.09
C HIS A 128 -9.65 3.09 -21.23
N PRO A 129 -10.43 2.79 -20.17
CA PRO A 129 -11.88 2.84 -20.24
C PRO A 129 -12.40 4.28 -20.38
N VAL A 130 -13.63 4.42 -20.88
CA VAL A 130 -14.33 5.69 -21.01
C VAL A 130 -14.80 6.16 -19.64
N VAL A 131 -14.67 7.45 -19.34
CA VAL A 131 -15.37 8.03 -18.18
C VAL A 131 -16.84 8.16 -18.56
N TYR A 132 -17.73 7.42 -17.89
CA TYR A 132 -19.16 7.43 -18.16
C TYR A 132 -19.95 7.63 -16.86
N LEU A 133 -20.20 8.89 -16.51
CA LEU A 133 -20.86 9.26 -15.26
C LEU A 133 -22.29 9.71 -15.53
N THR A 134 -23.27 8.86 -15.22
CA THR A 134 -24.69 9.24 -15.24
C THR A 134 -25.12 9.82 -13.88
N PRO A 135 -26.24 10.56 -13.79
CA PRO A 135 -26.76 11.04 -12.50
C PRO A 135 -26.98 9.92 -11.48
N GLU A 136 -27.40 8.75 -11.94
CA GLU A 136 -27.58 7.56 -11.10
C GLU A 136 -26.23 7.04 -10.57
N ILE A 137 -25.23 6.88 -11.44
CA ILE A 137 -23.87 6.44 -11.05
C ILE A 137 -23.27 7.41 -10.04
N VAL A 138 -23.39 8.73 -10.27
CA VAL A 138 -22.87 9.75 -9.35
C VAL A 138 -23.61 9.71 -8.02
N SER A 139 -24.93 9.53 -8.02
CA SER A 139 -25.75 9.39 -6.81
C SER A 139 -25.31 8.18 -5.98
N PHE A 140 -25.16 7.02 -6.61
CA PHE A 140 -24.68 5.81 -5.97
C PHE A 140 -23.26 5.97 -5.45
N LEU A 141 -22.34 6.47 -6.28
CA LEU A 141 -20.94 6.67 -5.92
C LEU A 141 -20.80 7.66 -4.76
N ARG A 142 -21.67 8.67 -4.64
CA ARG A 142 -21.70 9.58 -3.48
C ARG A 142 -22.11 8.83 -2.20
N GLY A 143 -23.21 8.07 -2.27
CA GLY A 143 -23.82 7.44 -1.10
C GLY A 143 -23.15 6.16 -0.59
N MET A 144 -22.52 5.38 -1.47
CA MET A 144 -21.97 4.07 -1.12
C MET A 144 -20.79 4.17 -0.12
N PRO A 145 -20.53 3.11 0.68
CA PRO A 145 -19.26 3.03 1.40
C PRO A 145 -18.08 3.05 0.41
N LYS A 146 -16.95 3.61 0.81
CA LYS A 146 -15.75 3.76 -0.04
C LYS A 146 -14.76 2.61 0.11
N ILE A 147 -14.79 1.96 1.26
CA ILE A 147 -14.01 0.76 1.60
C ILE A 147 -14.93 -0.08 2.49
N GLY A 148 -15.01 -1.38 2.26
CA GLY A 148 -15.90 -2.27 3.01
C GLY A 148 -15.83 -3.71 2.52
N THR A 149 -16.63 -4.58 3.13
CA THR A 149 -16.87 -5.92 2.61
C THR A 149 -17.83 -5.86 1.42
N LEU A 150 -17.76 -6.84 0.52
CA LEU A 150 -18.65 -6.88 -0.64
C LEU A 150 -20.13 -6.99 -0.22
N ASP A 151 -20.41 -7.70 0.87
CA ASP A 151 -21.76 -7.85 1.41
C ASP A 151 -22.36 -6.50 1.87
N GLU A 152 -21.54 -5.62 2.45
CA GLU A 152 -21.97 -4.26 2.80
C GLU A 152 -22.32 -3.43 1.55
N LEU A 153 -21.54 -3.58 0.46
CA LEU A 153 -21.83 -2.91 -0.80
C LEU A 153 -23.15 -3.40 -1.41
N VAL A 154 -23.32 -4.72 -1.46
CA VAL A 154 -24.53 -5.37 -1.99
C VAL A 154 -25.75 -4.96 -1.15
N THR A 155 -25.62 -4.95 0.17
CA THR A 155 -26.67 -4.51 1.11
C THR A 155 -27.04 -3.05 0.86
N PHE A 156 -26.04 -2.16 0.73
CA PHE A 156 -26.28 -0.75 0.42
C PHE A 156 -27.02 -0.60 -0.92
N LYS A 157 -26.52 -1.24 -1.98
CA LYS A 157 -27.12 -1.22 -3.33
C LYS A 157 -28.59 -1.65 -3.30
N ASN A 158 -28.88 -2.79 -2.65
CA ASN A 158 -30.22 -3.34 -2.58
C ASN A 158 -31.16 -2.48 -1.72
N SER A 159 -30.67 -1.92 -0.61
CA SER A 159 -31.47 -1.03 0.27
C SER A 159 -31.92 0.26 -0.42
N LYS A 160 -31.22 0.66 -1.48
CA LYS A 160 -31.50 1.86 -2.27
C LYS A 160 -32.09 1.55 -3.66
N LEU A 161 -32.40 0.27 -3.92
CA LEU A 161 -33.02 -0.22 -5.16
C LEU A 161 -32.20 0.08 -6.44
N TYR A 162 -30.86 0.14 -6.33
CA TYR A 162 -30.02 0.25 -7.51
C TYR A 162 -29.87 -1.11 -8.22
N GLY A 163 -29.90 -1.08 -9.55
CA GLY A 163 -29.68 -2.26 -10.38
C GLY A 163 -28.24 -2.80 -10.27
N ASP A 164 -28.04 -4.08 -10.59
CA ASP A 164 -26.73 -4.73 -10.50
C ASP A 164 -25.67 -4.10 -11.42
N ASN A 165 -26.10 -3.52 -12.54
CA ASN A 165 -25.23 -2.90 -13.53
C ASN A 165 -24.45 -1.69 -12.98
N ILE A 166 -24.86 -1.08 -11.87
CA ILE A 166 -24.16 0.09 -11.33
C ILE A 166 -22.77 -0.27 -10.80
N VAL A 167 -22.65 -1.44 -10.15
CA VAL A 167 -21.36 -1.94 -9.63
C VAL A 167 -20.49 -2.38 -10.81
N ASN A 168 -21.09 -3.02 -11.82
CA ASN A 168 -20.40 -3.43 -13.04
C ASN A 168 -19.81 -2.24 -13.80
N ALA A 169 -20.59 -1.15 -13.93
CA ALA A 169 -20.13 0.08 -14.56
C ALA A 169 -18.94 0.71 -13.81
N LEU A 170 -18.96 0.74 -12.48
CA LEU A 170 -17.83 1.24 -11.69
C LEU A 170 -16.57 0.37 -11.84
N GLN A 171 -16.71 -0.96 -11.93
CA GLN A 171 -15.59 -1.87 -12.20
C GLN A 171 -15.05 -1.74 -13.63
N ALA A 172 -15.93 -1.52 -14.61
CA ALA A 172 -15.55 -1.26 -16.01
C ALA A 172 -14.75 0.03 -16.13
N MET A 173 -15.19 1.10 -15.46
CA MET A 173 -14.49 2.38 -15.36
C MET A 173 -13.28 2.37 -14.41
N ARG A 174 -12.96 1.26 -13.74
CA ARG A 174 -11.88 1.18 -12.73
C ARG A 174 -12.01 2.21 -11.60
N LEU A 175 -13.25 2.56 -11.24
CA LEU A 175 -13.57 3.42 -10.10
C LEU A 175 -13.78 2.59 -8.82
N LEU A 176 -14.00 1.29 -8.97
CA LEU A 176 -14.22 0.33 -7.90
C LEU A 176 -13.43 -0.93 -8.19
N LEU A 177 -12.78 -1.47 -7.16
CA LEU A 177 -12.09 -2.75 -7.20
C LEU A 177 -12.70 -3.69 -6.16
N ILE A 178 -12.80 -4.97 -6.51
CA ILE A 178 -13.23 -6.07 -5.64
C ILE A 178 -12.03 -6.99 -5.43
N SER A 179 -11.81 -7.41 -4.19
CA SER A 179 -10.69 -8.29 -3.84
C SER A 179 -10.95 -9.73 -4.27
N PRO A 180 -9.90 -10.52 -4.51
CA PRO A 180 -9.98 -11.97 -4.43
C PRO A 180 -10.69 -12.44 -3.15
N PRO A 181 -11.39 -13.59 -3.20
CA PRO A 181 -12.10 -14.15 -2.05
C PRO A 181 -11.12 -14.78 -1.06
N THR A 182 -11.38 -14.56 0.21
CA THR A 182 -10.68 -15.17 1.32
C THR A 182 -11.66 -15.93 2.21
N GLU A 183 -11.19 -16.52 3.30
CA GLU A 183 -12.06 -17.21 4.26
C GLU A 183 -13.10 -16.27 4.89
N LYS A 184 -12.80 -14.97 4.96
CA LYS A 184 -13.71 -13.93 5.46
C LYS A 184 -14.57 -13.28 4.37
N GLY A 185 -14.57 -13.81 3.15
CA GLY A 185 -15.37 -13.31 2.04
C GLY A 185 -14.57 -12.39 1.12
N ARG A 186 -15.18 -11.28 0.68
CA ARG A 186 -14.55 -10.34 -0.26
C ARG A 186 -14.63 -8.93 0.27
N ALA A 187 -13.64 -8.12 -0.07
CA ALA A 187 -13.63 -6.69 0.18
C ALA A 187 -13.77 -5.91 -1.12
N PHE A 188 -14.05 -4.62 -0.98
CA PHE A 188 -14.00 -3.67 -2.06
C PHE A 188 -13.36 -2.35 -1.61
N ALA A 189 -12.85 -1.60 -2.57
CA ALA A 189 -12.40 -0.22 -2.37
C ALA A 189 -12.67 0.63 -3.63
N THR A 190 -13.04 1.90 -3.42
CA THR A 190 -13.05 2.89 -4.49
C THR A 190 -11.63 3.38 -4.78
N THR A 191 -11.30 3.62 -6.03
CA THR A 191 -9.95 4.05 -6.45
C THR A 191 -9.74 5.57 -6.26
N PRO A 192 -8.49 6.06 -6.31
CA PRO A 192 -8.21 7.50 -6.35
C PRO A 192 -8.97 8.24 -7.46
N ALA A 193 -9.16 7.61 -8.63
CA ALA A 193 -9.96 8.15 -9.71
C ALA A 193 -11.42 8.40 -9.30
N ALA A 194 -12.03 7.53 -8.50
CA ALA A 194 -13.38 7.74 -8.00
C ALA A 194 -13.49 8.97 -7.09
N LYS A 195 -12.45 9.27 -6.30
CA LYS A 195 -12.38 10.47 -5.46
C LYS A 195 -12.25 11.73 -6.32
N LEU A 196 -11.46 11.69 -7.39
CA LEU A 196 -11.35 12.79 -8.35
C LEU A 196 -12.65 13.01 -9.11
N ALA A 197 -13.33 11.93 -9.54
CA ALA A 197 -14.65 12.00 -10.16
C ALA A 197 -15.65 12.70 -9.23
N LEU A 198 -15.71 12.28 -7.95
CA LEU A 198 -16.57 12.91 -6.94
C LEU A 198 -16.25 14.38 -6.69
N LYS A 199 -14.97 14.76 -6.72
CA LYS A 199 -14.53 16.15 -6.63
C LYS A 199 -14.99 16.94 -7.86
N ALA A 200 -14.79 16.43 -9.07
CA ALA A 200 -15.18 17.08 -10.31
C ALA A 200 -16.70 17.32 -10.36
N VAL A 201 -17.51 16.31 -10.07
CA VAL A 201 -18.98 16.44 -10.07
C VAL A 201 -19.52 17.32 -8.94
N SER A 202 -18.71 17.65 -7.92
CA SER A 202 -19.09 18.63 -6.88
C SER A 202 -18.95 20.09 -7.35
N MET A 203 -18.25 20.33 -8.47
CA MET A 203 -18.05 21.66 -9.03
C MET A 203 -19.27 22.16 -9.82
N ILE A 204 -20.21 21.27 -10.16
CA ILE A 204 -21.42 21.61 -10.92
C ILE A 204 -22.66 21.53 -10.01
N PRO A 205 -23.50 22.58 -9.94
CA PRO A 205 -24.65 22.63 -9.04
C PRO A 205 -25.70 21.55 -9.31
N VAL A 206 -25.90 21.18 -10.59
CA VAL A 206 -26.89 20.20 -11.02
C VAL A 206 -26.25 19.23 -12.01
N PHE A 207 -26.16 17.97 -11.61
CA PHE A 207 -25.71 16.88 -12.47
C PHE A 207 -26.92 16.26 -13.20
N ALA A 208 -27.36 16.91 -14.27
CA ALA A 208 -28.62 16.56 -14.97
C ALA A 208 -28.44 15.58 -16.15
N ARG A 209 -27.23 15.43 -16.67
CA ARG A 209 -26.93 14.62 -17.86
C ARG A 209 -25.71 13.74 -17.63
N ALA A 210 -25.56 12.72 -18.46
CA ALA A 210 -24.35 11.92 -18.47
C ALA A 210 -23.14 12.77 -18.88
N ILE A 211 -22.00 12.57 -18.21
CA ILE A 211 -20.70 13.07 -18.63
C ILE A 211 -19.95 11.90 -19.22
N VAL A 212 -19.50 12.09 -20.45
CA VAL A 212 -18.80 11.09 -21.23
C VAL A 212 -17.46 11.68 -21.67
N LEU A 213 -16.36 11.01 -21.35
CA LEU A 213 -15.03 11.42 -21.79
C LEU A 213 -14.31 10.22 -22.42
N ARG A 214 -14.27 10.20 -23.76
CA ARG A 214 -13.50 9.23 -24.54
C ARG A 214 -12.04 9.67 -24.65
N LYS A 215 -11.21 8.79 -25.21
CA LYS A 215 -9.81 9.09 -25.48
C LYS A 215 -9.66 10.29 -26.42
N GLU A 216 -10.48 10.37 -27.45
CA GLU A 216 -10.45 11.45 -28.45
C GLU A 216 -10.86 12.78 -27.84
N ASP A 217 -11.86 12.76 -26.94
CA ASP A 217 -12.32 13.92 -26.19
C ASP A 217 -11.23 14.41 -25.23
N PHE A 218 -10.57 13.49 -24.53
CA PHE A 218 -9.44 13.80 -23.66
C PHE A 218 -8.29 14.46 -24.43
N GLU A 219 -7.89 13.89 -25.57
CA GLU A 219 -6.83 14.46 -26.42
C GLU A 219 -7.25 15.81 -27.06
N ALA A 220 -8.53 16.01 -27.34
CA ALA A 220 -9.06 17.30 -27.77
C ALA A 220 -8.90 18.35 -26.66
N LEU A 221 -9.38 18.07 -25.45
CA LEU A 221 -9.27 18.97 -24.30
C LEU A 221 -7.81 19.25 -23.92
N LYS A 222 -6.93 18.25 -24.00
CA LYS A 222 -5.48 18.41 -23.76
C LYS A 222 -4.83 19.34 -24.77
N ALA A 223 -5.26 19.29 -26.03
CA ALA A 223 -4.83 20.20 -27.09
C ALA A 223 -5.54 21.56 -27.06
N GLY A 224 -6.41 21.83 -26.08
CA GLY A 224 -7.23 23.05 -26.00
C GLY A 224 -8.28 23.16 -27.11
N ARG A 225 -8.63 22.04 -27.75
CA ARG A 225 -9.65 21.96 -28.79
C ARG A 225 -11.03 21.72 -28.16
N SER A 226 -12.04 22.34 -28.75
CA SER A 226 -13.43 22.25 -28.33
C SER A 226 -14.29 21.67 -29.45
N ASN A 227 -15.39 21.04 -29.08
CA ASN A 227 -16.46 20.64 -30.01
C ASN A 227 -17.83 20.83 -29.33
N ALA A 228 -18.90 20.73 -30.12
CA ALA A 228 -20.25 20.94 -29.61
C ALA A 228 -20.61 19.98 -28.47
N GLU A 229 -20.11 18.75 -28.48
CA GLU A 229 -20.37 17.75 -27.42
C GLU A 229 -19.67 18.16 -26.11
N LEU A 230 -18.39 18.54 -26.16
CA LEU A 230 -17.60 18.99 -25.02
C LEU A 230 -18.14 20.29 -24.38
N GLU A 231 -18.54 21.26 -25.22
CA GLU A 231 -19.22 22.49 -24.77
C GLU A 231 -20.57 22.17 -24.17
N SER A 232 -21.33 21.30 -24.85
CA SER A 232 -22.58 20.79 -24.34
C SER A 232 -22.40 19.92 -23.11
N MET A 233 -21.21 19.57 -22.63
CA MET A 233 -20.99 18.94 -21.33
C MET A 233 -20.46 19.92 -20.29
N GLY A 234 -19.99 21.09 -20.72
CA GLY A 234 -19.32 22.10 -19.89
C GLY A 234 -17.85 21.80 -19.64
N LEU A 235 -17.24 20.90 -20.43
CA LEU A 235 -15.83 20.53 -20.33
C LEU A 235 -14.91 21.52 -21.05
N SER A 236 -15.42 22.19 -22.07
CA SER A 236 -14.76 23.29 -22.78
C SER A 236 -15.71 24.47 -22.99
N ASP A 237 -15.12 25.64 -23.23
CA ASP A 237 -15.79 26.86 -23.65
C ASP A 237 -14.93 27.61 -24.68
N GLU A 238 -15.34 28.84 -25.04
CA GLU A 238 -14.61 29.70 -25.99
C GLU A 238 -13.17 30.03 -25.57
N LYS A 239 -12.83 29.88 -24.28
CA LYS A 239 -11.48 30.10 -23.71
C LYS A 239 -10.67 28.80 -23.65
N GLY A 240 -11.23 27.66 -24.03
CA GLY A 240 -10.61 26.35 -24.01
C GLY A 240 -11.17 25.46 -22.91
N THR A 241 -10.33 24.57 -22.36
CA THR A 241 -10.77 23.60 -21.34
C THR A 241 -11.12 24.28 -20.02
N THR A 242 -12.34 24.03 -19.53
CA THR A 242 -12.84 24.62 -18.27
C THR A 242 -12.19 23.97 -17.04
N GLU A 243 -12.36 24.56 -15.86
CA GLU A 243 -11.90 23.92 -14.61
C GLU A 243 -12.58 22.57 -14.35
N PHE A 244 -13.86 22.44 -14.73
CA PHE A 244 -14.56 21.17 -14.69
C PHE A 244 -13.97 20.18 -15.70
N GLY A 245 -13.66 20.63 -16.93
CA GLY A 245 -12.95 19.86 -17.93
C GLY A 245 -11.60 19.33 -17.43
N LYS A 246 -10.79 20.19 -16.80
CA LYS A 246 -9.51 19.80 -16.19
C LYS A 246 -9.70 18.74 -15.10
N ALA A 247 -10.67 18.92 -14.20
CA ALA A 247 -10.96 17.94 -13.15
C ALA A 247 -11.43 16.58 -13.70
N MET A 248 -12.17 16.58 -14.82
CA MET A 248 -12.54 15.35 -15.52
C MET A 248 -11.36 14.70 -16.24
N MET A 249 -10.43 15.50 -16.79
CA MET A 249 -9.16 14.99 -17.33
C MET A 249 -8.29 14.34 -16.24
N GLU A 250 -8.17 14.97 -15.07
CA GLU A 250 -7.46 14.38 -13.91
C GLU A 250 -8.09 13.04 -13.50
N THR A 251 -9.42 12.96 -13.54
CA THR A 251 -10.14 11.70 -13.27
C THR A 251 -9.78 10.64 -14.29
N TYR A 252 -9.80 10.99 -15.58
CA TYR A 252 -9.45 10.09 -16.67
C TYR A 252 -8.01 9.57 -16.52
N GLU A 253 -7.03 10.45 -16.30
CA GLU A 253 -5.62 10.06 -16.13
C GLU A 253 -5.39 9.14 -14.92
N ALA A 254 -6.16 9.30 -13.85
CA ALA A 254 -6.02 8.49 -12.64
C ALA A 254 -6.64 7.08 -12.77
N MET A 255 -7.51 6.83 -13.76
CA MET A 255 -8.18 5.54 -13.90
C MET A 255 -7.18 4.43 -14.24
N GLY A 256 -7.16 3.39 -13.40
CA GLY A 256 -6.25 2.25 -13.58
C GLY A 256 -4.79 2.52 -13.18
N LYS A 257 -4.47 3.71 -12.65
CA LYS A 257 -3.13 4.02 -12.14
C LYS A 257 -2.96 3.44 -10.73
N VAL A 258 -1.90 2.65 -10.56
CA VAL A 258 -1.43 2.21 -9.23
C VAL A 258 -0.35 3.19 -8.78
N GLU A 259 -0.59 3.87 -7.66
CA GLU A 259 0.36 4.81 -7.05
C GLU A 259 1.40 4.04 -6.21
N GLU A 260 2.48 4.72 -5.81
CA GLU A 260 3.46 4.14 -4.90
C GLU A 260 2.77 3.66 -3.61
N LYS A 261 3.11 2.44 -3.17
CA LYS A 261 2.50 1.84 -1.98
C LYS A 261 2.88 2.63 -0.74
N VAL A 262 1.86 3.20 -0.08
CA VAL A 262 2.05 3.77 1.26
C VAL A 262 2.27 2.61 2.24
N LEU A 263 3.41 2.59 2.91
CA LEU A 263 3.69 1.57 3.91
C LEU A 263 2.70 1.69 5.08
N PRO A 264 2.28 0.60 5.75
CA PRO A 264 1.47 0.72 6.95
C PRO A 264 2.27 1.35 8.09
N ILE A 265 1.57 1.83 9.11
CA ILE A 265 2.13 2.22 10.40
C ILE A 265 1.24 1.64 11.50
N TYR A 266 1.76 1.48 12.72
CA TYR A 266 0.98 0.91 13.81
C TYR A 266 1.31 1.54 15.15
N LEU A 267 0.38 1.48 16.09
CA LEU A 267 0.55 1.78 17.52
C LEU A 267 -0.25 0.76 18.32
N LEU A 268 0.42 -0.12 19.06
CA LEU A 268 -0.24 -1.13 19.91
C LEU A 268 -0.44 -0.62 21.33
N ASP A 269 -1.16 -1.38 22.15
CA ASP A 269 -1.59 -0.97 23.50
C ASP A 269 -0.41 -0.60 24.40
N ASP A 270 0.66 -1.40 24.39
CA ASP A 270 1.88 -1.11 25.14
C ASP A 270 2.51 0.23 24.72
N GLY A 271 2.57 0.49 23.41
CA GLY A 271 3.07 1.75 22.88
C GLY A 271 2.20 2.93 23.31
N LEU A 272 0.88 2.79 23.25
CA LEU A 272 -0.06 3.83 23.69
C LEU A 272 0.04 4.08 25.20
N ALA A 273 0.23 3.03 26.00
CA ALA A 273 0.40 3.13 27.44
C ALA A 273 1.68 3.89 27.80
N VAL A 274 2.80 3.60 27.11
CA VAL A 274 4.06 4.34 27.27
C VAL A 274 3.90 5.82 26.88
N LEU A 275 3.25 6.13 25.75
CA LEU A 275 2.98 7.51 25.34
C LEU A 275 2.16 8.28 26.39
N LYS A 276 1.13 7.65 26.97
CA LYS A 276 0.32 8.24 28.05
C LYS A 276 1.14 8.48 29.32
N ALA A 277 2.02 7.54 29.69
CA ALA A 277 2.92 7.70 30.84
C ALA A 277 3.88 8.88 30.64
N ILE A 278 4.45 9.03 29.44
CA ILE A 278 5.31 10.19 29.10
C ILE A 278 4.50 11.49 29.21
N LYS A 279 3.27 11.55 28.64
CA LYS A 279 2.39 12.72 28.74
C LYS A 279 2.14 13.15 30.18
N GLU A 280 1.91 12.18 31.07
CA GLU A 280 1.69 12.46 32.50
C GLU A 280 2.95 13.04 33.17
N ILE A 281 4.13 12.52 32.81
CA ILE A 281 5.40 13.02 33.33
C ILE A 281 5.70 14.43 32.82
N GLU A 282 5.46 14.72 31.54
CA GLU A 282 5.61 16.06 30.96
C GLU A 282 4.73 17.09 31.69
N LYS A 283 3.47 16.74 31.97
CA LYS A 283 2.57 17.61 32.74
C LYS A 283 3.09 17.86 34.16
N LYS A 284 3.70 16.87 34.80
CA LYS A 284 4.33 17.04 36.12
C LYS A 284 5.58 17.93 36.04
N TYR A 285 6.37 17.78 34.99
CA TYR A 285 7.57 18.57 34.73
C TYR A 285 7.30 20.08 34.67
N GLU A 286 6.16 20.50 34.12
CA GLU A 286 5.72 21.91 34.08
C GLU A 286 5.68 22.55 35.48
N THR A 287 5.33 21.77 36.50
CA THR A 287 5.24 22.24 37.91
C THR A 287 6.46 21.86 38.75
N ASN A 288 7.21 20.83 38.33
CA ASN A 288 8.40 20.36 39.02
C ASN A 288 9.48 19.89 38.02
N PRO A 289 10.44 20.76 37.67
CA PRO A 289 11.48 20.46 36.68
C PRO A 289 12.46 19.34 37.04
N ASP A 290 12.35 18.72 38.21
CA ASP A 290 13.16 17.56 38.59
C ASP A 290 12.52 16.21 38.20
N ILE A 291 11.23 16.21 37.87
CA ILE A 291 10.52 15.03 37.38
C ILE A 291 10.69 14.95 35.86
N LEU A 292 11.71 14.21 35.43
CA LEU A 292 12.03 14.02 34.01
C LEU A 292 11.48 12.69 33.48
N PRO A 293 11.09 12.62 32.19
CA PRO A 293 10.60 11.39 31.56
C PRO A 293 11.76 10.45 31.22
N THR A 294 12.45 9.99 32.25
CA THR A 294 13.48 8.94 32.16
C THR A 294 12.82 7.57 32.09
N GLU A 295 13.51 6.57 31.55
CA GLU A 295 13.03 5.17 31.50
C GLU A 295 12.55 4.68 32.88
N LYS A 296 13.34 4.96 33.94
CA LYS A 296 12.98 4.62 35.32
C LYS A 296 11.71 5.30 35.81
N GLU A 297 11.44 6.53 35.37
CA GLU A 297 10.24 7.28 35.77
C GLU A 297 9.00 6.81 35.00
N ILE A 298 9.18 6.43 33.74
CA ILE A 298 8.13 5.83 32.90
C ILE A 298 7.74 4.45 33.45
N ALA A 299 8.70 3.60 33.79
CA ALA A 299 8.47 2.26 34.34
C ALA A 299 7.66 2.24 35.65
N LYS A 300 7.61 3.35 36.40
CA LYS A 300 6.77 3.47 37.60
C LYS A 300 5.27 3.63 37.29
N ARG A 301 4.92 3.99 36.05
CA ARG A 301 3.56 4.34 35.63
C ARG A 301 2.96 3.34 34.65
N VAL A 302 3.79 2.49 34.05
CA VAL A 302 3.36 1.54 33.04
C VAL A 302 4.05 0.20 33.26
N GLU A 303 3.25 -0.87 33.20
CA GLU A 303 3.71 -2.24 33.26
C GLU A 303 3.67 -2.80 31.83
N VAL A 304 4.85 -2.99 31.25
CA VAL A 304 5.06 -3.55 29.90
C VAL A 304 6.24 -4.51 29.97
N GLU A 305 6.20 -5.56 29.15
CA GLU A 305 7.21 -6.64 29.19
C GLU A 305 8.62 -6.13 28.90
N ASP A 306 8.77 -5.25 27.90
CA ASP A 306 10.05 -4.59 27.59
C ASP A 306 9.86 -3.11 27.22
N LEU A 307 10.03 -2.25 28.22
CA LEU A 307 9.96 -0.80 28.03
C LEU A 307 11.03 -0.27 27.07
N GLY A 308 12.25 -0.82 27.09
CA GLY A 308 13.34 -0.39 26.20
C GLY A 308 13.01 -0.66 24.72
N ALA A 309 12.44 -1.83 24.42
CA ALA A 309 11.94 -2.17 23.08
C ALA A 309 10.92 -1.14 22.60
N ILE A 310 9.95 -0.82 23.45
CA ILE A 310 8.85 0.08 23.11
C ILE A 310 9.36 1.51 22.90
N LEU A 311 10.28 1.98 23.73
CA LEU A 311 10.88 3.31 23.56
C LEU A 311 11.64 3.41 22.22
N HIS A 312 12.44 2.40 21.86
CA HIS A 312 13.12 2.39 20.55
C HIS A 312 12.13 2.35 19.38
N LEU A 313 11.05 1.59 19.50
CA LEU A 313 10.00 1.52 18.48
C LEU A 313 9.23 2.83 18.33
N LEU A 314 8.89 3.51 19.43
CA LEU A 314 8.21 4.80 19.39
C LEU A 314 9.13 5.89 18.82
N GLU A 315 10.42 5.86 19.16
CA GLU A 315 11.43 6.76 18.59
C GLU A 315 11.60 6.51 17.09
N SER A 316 11.56 5.25 16.64
CA SER A 316 11.70 4.89 15.24
C SER A 316 10.56 5.38 14.35
N LYS A 317 9.40 5.66 14.96
CA LYS A 317 8.19 6.20 14.32
C LYS A 317 8.00 7.70 14.56
N GLU A 318 9.01 8.37 15.14
CA GLU A 318 8.95 9.79 15.51
C GLU A 318 7.76 10.15 16.42
N LEU A 319 7.26 9.20 17.22
CA LEU A 319 6.23 9.47 18.23
C LEU A 319 6.83 10.04 19.51
N ILE A 320 8.12 9.74 19.76
CA ILE A 320 8.90 10.32 20.82
C ILE A 320 10.28 10.77 20.30
N GLU A 321 10.92 11.65 21.06
CA GLU A 321 12.30 12.06 20.87
C GLU A 321 13.13 11.81 22.13
N ARG A 322 14.36 11.31 21.94
CA ARG A 322 15.33 11.14 23.04
C ARG A 322 16.16 12.41 23.19
N LYS A 323 16.31 12.90 24.43
CA LYS A 323 17.11 14.09 24.79
C LYS A 323 17.94 13.84 26.03
N LEU A 324 19.12 14.46 26.09
CA LEU A 324 19.94 14.51 27.29
C LEU A 324 19.60 15.76 28.12
N VAL A 325 18.95 15.59 29.26
CA VAL A 325 18.54 16.69 30.16
C VAL A 325 19.09 16.42 31.56
N LYS A 326 19.82 17.40 32.13
CA LYS A 326 20.49 17.26 33.45
C LYS A 326 21.34 15.96 33.55
N ASN A 327 22.10 15.64 32.48
CA ASN A 327 22.90 14.41 32.34
C ASN A 327 22.10 13.09 32.44
N LYS A 328 20.80 13.11 32.17
CA LYS A 328 19.94 11.93 32.13
C LYS A 328 19.33 11.78 30.74
N ASP A 329 19.23 10.54 30.29
CA ASP A 329 18.45 10.20 29.11
C ASP A 329 16.95 10.35 29.40
N THR A 330 16.29 11.14 28.57
CA THR A 330 14.87 11.50 28.71
C THR A 330 14.14 11.32 27.39
N TYR A 331 12.85 11.01 27.46
CA TYR A 331 11.99 10.72 26.32
C TYR A 331 10.79 11.67 26.31
N TRP A 332 10.62 12.42 25.23
CA TRP A 332 9.59 13.46 25.13
C TRP A 332 8.65 13.17 23.96
N LEU A 333 7.38 13.54 24.08
CA LEU A 333 6.40 13.40 23.02
C LEU A 333 6.68 14.40 21.91
N THR A 334 6.66 13.91 20.67
CA THR A 334 6.54 14.78 19.50
C THR A 334 5.08 15.19 19.31
N GLU A 335 4.80 16.10 18.38
CA GLU A 335 3.42 16.43 17.99
C GLU A 335 2.66 15.19 17.50
N TRP A 336 3.32 14.30 16.76
CA TRP A 336 2.74 13.03 16.34
C TRP A 336 2.40 12.13 17.53
N GLY A 337 3.29 12.03 18.53
CA GLY A 337 3.03 11.28 19.76
C GLY A 337 1.83 11.82 20.54
N LYS A 338 1.72 13.15 20.67
CA LYS A 338 0.59 13.81 21.35
C LYS A 338 -0.74 13.53 20.64
N GLU A 339 -0.77 13.66 19.31
CA GLU A 339 -1.98 13.37 18.52
C GLU A 339 -2.35 11.89 18.55
N ALA A 340 -1.37 10.98 18.45
CA ALA A 340 -1.61 9.54 18.47
C ALA A 340 -2.29 9.06 19.76
N ILE A 341 -2.00 9.69 20.91
CA ILE A 341 -2.69 9.41 22.18
C ILE A 341 -4.21 9.64 22.06
N ASN A 342 -4.64 10.66 21.29
CA ASN A 342 -6.05 10.99 21.12
C ASN A 342 -6.77 9.99 20.19
N PHE A 343 -6.03 9.43 19.23
CA PHE A 343 -6.57 8.51 18.23
C PHE A 343 -6.51 7.03 18.64
N GLY A 344 -5.68 6.67 19.61
CA GLY A 344 -5.65 5.32 20.21
C GLY A 344 -4.77 4.36 19.43
N THR A 345 -5.07 3.06 19.46
CA THR A 345 -4.23 2.03 18.83
C THR A 345 -4.63 1.71 17.40
N VAL A 346 -3.70 1.23 16.59
CA VAL A 346 -3.97 0.67 15.26
C VAL A 346 -2.94 -0.41 14.92
N SER A 347 -3.37 -1.51 14.32
CA SER A 347 -2.52 -2.61 13.85
C SER A 347 -2.05 -2.41 12.39
N PRO A 348 -0.97 -3.11 11.97
CA PRO A 348 -0.56 -3.11 10.58
C PRO A 348 -1.67 -3.54 9.62
N ASP A 349 -2.42 -4.59 9.97
CA ASP A 349 -3.49 -5.14 9.11
C ASP A 349 -4.66 -4.17 8.93
N ALA A 350 -5.07 -3.47 10.00
CA ALA A 350 -6.07 -2.41 9.89
C ALA A 350 -5.59 -1.28 8.96
N MET A 351 -4.30 -0.93 9.00
CA MET A 351 -3.73 0.08 8.11
C MET A 351 -3.61 -0.39 6.66
N LYS A 352 -3.38 -1.68 6.39
CA LYS A 352 -3.37 -2.23 5.03
C LYS A 352 -4.68 -1.95 4.29
N ALA A 353 -5.82 -2.02 4.97
CA ALA A 353 -7.12 -1.68 4.38
C ALA A 353 -7.14 -0.29 3.74
N ILE A 354 -6.48 0.68 4.39
CA ILE A 354 -6.45 2.08 3.95
C ILE A 354 -5.31 2.30 2.97
N THR A 355 -4.11 1.76 3.22
CA THR A 355 -2.96 2.02 2.37
C THR A 355 -3.08 1.37 1.00
N TYR A 356 -3.66 0.17 0.91
CA TYR A 356 -3.94 -0.45 -0.39
C TYR A 356 -4.94 0.38 -1.20
N ALA A 357 -6.05 0.78 -0.59
CA ALA A 357 -7.08 1.60 -1.24
C ALA A 357 -6.51 2.95 -1.75
N GLU A 358 -5.69 3.63 -0.93
CA GLU A 358 -5.08 4.90 -1.31
C GLU A 358 -4.00 4.79 -2.39
N SER A 359 -3.40 3.61 -2.55
CA SER A 359 -2.47 3.34 -3.64
C SER A 359 -3.15 2.86 -4.92
N GLY A 360 -4.48 2.88 -4.99
CA GLY A 360 -5.24 2.42 -6.15
C GLY A 360 -5.33 0.89 -6.26
N ASP A 361 -5.11 0.18 -5.16
CA ASP A 361 -5.26 -1.27 -5.04
C ASP A 361 -6.43 -1.63 -4.11
N VAL A 362 -6.75 -2.92 -3.99
CA VAL A 362 -7.84 -3.42 -3.14
C VAL A 362 -7.30 -4.23 -1.96
N PRO A 363 -7.76 -3.97 -0.72
CA PRO A 363 -7.42 -4.81 0.42
C PRO A 363 -8.25 -6.11 0.43
N ILE A 364 -7.80 -7.13 1.17
CA ILE A 364 -8.61 -8.35 1.42
C ILE A 364 -9.62 -8.13 2.55
N ALA A 365 -10.61 -9.03 2.66
CA ALA A 365 -11.70 -8.95 3.63
C ALA A 365 -11.20 -8.91 5.09
N GLU A 366 -10.20 -9.71 5.43
CA GLU A 366 -9.59 -9.77 6.77
C GLU A 366 -9.07 -8.40 7.22
N TRP A 367 -8.36 -7.70 6.33
CA TRP A 367 -7.81 -6.37 6.63
C TRP A 367 -8.92 -5.34 6.80
N VAL A 368 -9.97 -5.39 5.98
CA VAL A 368 -11.11 -4.48 6.09
C VAL A 368 -11.88 -4.70 7.39
N ILE A 369 -12.16 -5.95 7.75
CA ILE A 369 -12.84 -6.30 9.01
C ILE A 369 -12.01 -5.79 10.19
N LYS A 370 -10.69 -6.03 10.17
CA LYS A 370 -9.79 -5.53 11.21
C LYS A 370 -9.78 -4.01 11.29
N ALA A 371 -9.82 -3.33 10.16
CA ALA A 371 -9.90 -1.87 10.07
C ALA A 371 -11.21 -1.30 10.61
N GLN A 372 -12.32 -2.02 10.44
CA GLN A 372 -13.62 -1.66 11.00
C GLN A 372 -13.66 -1.87 12.52
N GLU A 373 -13.15 -3.01 13.01
CA GLU A 373 -12.99 -3.30 14.45
C GLU A 373 -12.18 -2.21 15.17
N GLU A 374 -11.09 -1.76 14.55
CA GLU A 374 -10.21 -0.74 15.12
C GLU A 374 -10.67 0.69 14.82
N GLY A 375 -11.79 0.86 14.11
CA GLY A 375 -12.42 2.15 13.84
C GLY A 375 -11.63 3.07 12.91
N VAL A 376 -10.71 2.54 12.11
CA VAL A 376 -9.99 3.31 11.07
C VAL A 376 -10.77 3.35 9.75
N VAL A 377 -11.70 2.40 9.55
CA VAL A 377 -12.67 2.35 8.45
C VAL A 377 -14.10 2.26 9.01
N LYS A 378 -15.04 2.96 8.37
CA LYS A 378 -16.50 2.77 8.51
C LYS A 378 -17.13 2.75 7.11
N ALA A 379 -17.86 3.80 6.71
CA ALA A 379 -18.29 4.00 5.32
C ALA A 379 -17.15 4.50 4.40
N GLY A 380 -15.93 4.54 4.90
CA GLY A 380 -14.74 5.13 4.30
C GLY A 380 -13.70 5.36 5.40
N VAL A 381 -12.58 5.99 5.04
CA VAL A 381 -11.49 6.29 5.99
C VAL A 381 -11.98 7.28 7.05
N THR A 382 -11.92 6.91 8.33
CA THR A 382 -12.30 7.76 9.46
C THR A 382 -11.22 8.80 9.75
N ASP A 383 -11.47 9.76 10.66
CA ASP A 383 -10.44 10.73 11.07
C ASP A 383 -9.23 10.05 11.72
N LYS A 384 -9.45 8.96 12.45
CA LYS A 384 -8.39 8.09 12.96
C LYS A 384 -7.56 7.49 11.82
N GLY A 385 -8.21 6.92 10.81
CA GLY A 385 -7.53 6.38 9.63
C GLY A 385 -6.75 7.45 8.85
N ARG A 386 -7.33 8.65 8.69
CA ARG A 386 -6.67 9.78 8.02
C ARG A 386 -5.44 10.27 8.78
N PHE A 387 -5.51 10.32 10.10
CA PHE A 387 -4.37 10.66 10.95
C PHE A 387 -3.21 9.67 10.72
N TYR A 388 -3.46 8.37 10.84
CA TYR A 388 -2.40 7.36 10.66
C TYR A 388 -1.89 7.27 9.23
N LEU A 389 -2.74 7.50 8.23
CA LEU A 389 -2.32 7.59 6.83
C LEU A 389 -1.40 8.80 6.61
N LYS A 390 -1.75 9.97 7.16
CA LYS A 390 -0.93 11.18 7.10
C LYS A 390 0.41 10.96 7.79
N LEU A 391 0.39 10.35 8.98
CA LEU A 391 1.58 9.96 9.73
C LEU A 391 2.47 9.07 8.86
N SER A 392 1.93 7.99 8.29
CA SER A 392 2.70 7.07 7.47
C SER A 392 3.41 7.70 6.26
N ARG A 393 2.75 8.68 5.62
CA ARG A 393 3.30 9.45 4.49
C ARG A 393 4.37 10.46 4.90
N SER A 394 4.37 10.90 6.16
CA SER A 394 5.15 12.07 6.61
C SER A 394 6.33 11.71 7.52
N ILE A 395 6.27 10.58 8.22
CA ILE A 395 7.34 10.21 9.16
C ILE A 395 8.63 9.84 8.46
N LYS A 396 9.75 10.23 9.06
CA LYS A 396 11.07 9.70 8.71
C LYS A 396 11.33 8.46 9.56
N ARG A 397 11.00 7.28 9.02
CA ARG A 397 11.24 5.99 9.69
C ARG A 397 12.73 5.88 10.04
N LYS A 398 13.05 5.83 11.33
CA LYS A 398 14.43 5.59 11.78
C LYS A 398 14.70 4.08 11.86
N PRO A 399 15.95 3.64 11.69
CA PRO A 399 16.28 2.22 11.72
C PRO A 399 16.03 1.61 13.10
N PHE A 400 15.23 0.56 13.12
CA PHE A 400 15.01 -0.26 14.30
C PHE A 400 14.80 -1.72 13.88
N LEU A 401 15.75 -2.58 14.22
CA LEU A 401 15.76 -3.99 13.89
C LEU A 401 15.84 -4.83 15.16
N THR A 402 14.85 -5.67 15.34
CA THR A 402 14.83 -6.76 16.31
C THR A 402 15.50 -8.01 15.74
N ARG A 403 15.69 -9.03 16.59
CA ARG A 403 16.11 -10.36 16.14
C ARG A 403 15.20 -10.93 15.05
N TYR A 404 13.88 -10.73 15.17
CA TYR A 404 12.91 -11.24 14.21
C TYR A 404 12.97 -10.49 12.88
N ASP A 405 13.10 -9.15 12.90
CA ASP A 405 13.27 -8.37 11.66
C ASP A 405 14.51 -8.85 10.90
N SER A 406 15.61 -9.11 11.62
CA SER A 406 16.87 -9.58 11.04
C SER A 406 16.73 -11.00 10.47
N ALA A 407 16.02 -11.90 11.15
CA ALA A 407 15.72 -13.24 10.66
C ALA A 407 14.80 -13.22 9.43
N ILE A 408 13.73 -12.41 9.45
CA ILE A 408 12.81 -12.20 8.33
C ILE A 408 13.57 -11.72 7.09
N LEU A 409 14.39 -10.68 7.24
CA LEU A 409 15.23 -10.16 6.16
C LEU A 409 16.19 -11.23 5.64
N ALA A 410 16.86 -11.99 6.51
CA ALA A 410 17.77 -13.05 6.11
C ALA A 410 17.07 -14.16 5.32
N LYS A 411 15.86 -14.57 5.73
CA LYS A 411 15.11 -15.68 5.13
C LYS A 411 14.28 -15.29 3.91
N THR A 412 13.87 -14.04 3.78
CA THR A 412 13.10 -13.58 2.61
C THR A 412 13.99 -13.56 1.37
N PRO A 413 13.65 -14.24 0.27
CA PRO A 413 14.52 -14.33 -0.90
C PRO A 413 14.63 -12.99 -1.65
N ARG A 414 15.79 -12.73 -2.26
CA ARG A 414 15.99 -11.52 -3.08
C ARG A 414 15.30 -11.66 -4.44
N LYS A 415 14.65 -10.58 -4.88
CA LYS A 415 13.98 -10.49 -6.21
C LYS A 415 12.97 -11.63 -6.48
N LYS A 416 12.49 -12.29 -5.44
CA LYS A 416 11.55 -13.40 -5.49
C LYS A 416 10.54 -13.24 -4.36
N TYR A 417 9.50 -14.06 -4.41
CA TYR A 417 8.44 -14.12 -3.43
C TYR A 417 8.57 -15.38 -2.59
N ILE A 418 8.08 -15.32 -1.36
CA ILE A 418 7.93 -16.48 -0.47
C ILE A 418 6.54 -16.42 0.17
N HIS A 419 5.88 -17.55 0.35
CA HIS A 419 4.61 -17.57 1.06
C HIS A 419 4.82 -17.22 2.54
N ARG A 420 3.92 -16.44 3.15
CA ARG A 420 4.05 -16.00 4.54
C ARG A 420 4.27 -17.18 5.48
N ASP A 421 3.47 -18.23 5.35
CA ASP A 421 3.54 -19.37 6.27
C ASP A 421 4.87 -20.15 6.12
N GLU A 422 5.43 -20.21 4.91
CA GLU A 422 6.77 -20.78 4.69
C GLU A 422 7.86 -19.90 5.33
N LEU A 423 7.74 -18.58 5.19
CA LEU A 423 8.65 -17.64 5.84
C LEU A 423 8.58 -17.75 7.37
N VAL A 424 7.39 -17.94 7.93
CA VAL A 424 7.19 -18.14 9.38
C VAL A 424 7.96 -19.36 9.86
N GLU A 425 7.82 -20.50 9.20
CA GLU A 425 8.55 -21.73 9.57
C GLU A 425 10.08 -21.55 9.42
N LEU A 426 10.55 -20.92 8.33
CA LEU A 426 11.99 -20.64 8.16
C LEU A 426 12.58 -19.72 9.23
N VAL A 427 11.80 -18.75 9.72
CA VAL A 427 12.22 -17.85 10.81
C VAL A 427 12.21 -18.60 12.14
N LYS A 428 11.16 -19.38 12.40
CA LYS A 428 11.03 -20.21 13.60
C LYS A 428 12.18 -21.21 13.73
N ASP A 429 12.53 -21.90 12.65
CA ASP A 429 13.67 -22.81 12.61
C ASP A 429 15.02 -22.11 12.86
N TYR A 430 15.10 -20.82 12.53
CA TYR A 430 16.34 -20.07 12.61
C TYR A 430 16.59 -19.39 13.96
N VAL A 431 15.54 -18.81 14.57
CA VAL A 431 15.66 -18.04 15.82
C VAL A 431 14.69 -18.46 16.93
N GLY A 432 13.85 -19.47 16.68
CA GLY A 432 12.78 -19.91 17.60
C GLY A 432 11.63 -18.91 17.71
N GLY A 433 10.74 -19.15 18.67
CA GLY A 433 9.58 -18.30 18.94
C GLY A 433 8.25 -18.96 18.60
N ASP A 434 7.17 -18.30 19.00
CA ASP A 434 5.81 -18.71 18.67
C ASP A 434 5.41 -18.19 17.28
N GLU A 435 4.56 -18.96 16.60
CA GLU A 435 4.05 -18.61 15.27
C GLU A 435 3.36 -17.23 15.24
N LYS A 436 2.55 -16.92 16.26
CA LYS A 436 1.83 -15.64 16.35
C LYS A 436 2.79 -14.47 16.53
N GLU A 437 3.89 -14.67 17.26
CA GLU A 437 4.90 -13.65 17.45
C GLU A 437 5.63 -13.34 16.13
N ILE A 438 5.94 -14.38 15.35
CA ILE A 438 6.60 -14.24 14.06
C ILE A 438 5.67 -13.58 13.03
N ILE A 439 4.39 -13.97 12.98
CA ILE A 439 3.38 -13.32 12.13
C ILE A 439 3.28 -11.83 12.47
N ARG A 440 3.21 -11.50 13.78
CA ARG A 440 3.24 -10.10 14.23
C ARG A 440 4.51 -9.40 13.75
N ALA A 441 5.68 -10.02 13.90
CA ALA A 441 6.96 -9.45 13.48
C ALA A 441 7.03 -9.21 11.96
N ILE A 442 6.41 -10.05 11.13
CA ILE A 442 6.29 -9.81 9.67
C ILE A 442 5.48 -8.54 9.41
N GLY A 443 4.33 -8.36 10.08
CA GLY A 443 3.53 -7.13 9.97
C GLY A 443 4.29 -5.89 10.47
N GLU A 444 5.14 -6.04 11.49
CA GLU A 444 6.01 -4.95 11.94
C GLU A 444 7.14 -4.64 10.95
N ALA A 445 7.75 -5.67 10.36
CA ALA A 445 8.78 -5.51 9.34
C ALA A 445 8.22 -4.79 8.10
N GLU A 446 6.97 -5.06 7.74
CA GLU A 446 6.27 -4.31 6.69
C GLU A 446 6.01 -2.86 7.08
N ALA A 447 5.58 -2.59 8.31
CA ALA A 447 5.39 -1.21 8.78
C ALA A 447 6.71 -0.41 8.87
N LYS A 448 7.83 -1.10 9.08
CA LYS A 448 9.20 -0.54 9.00
C LYS A 448 9.67 -0.38 7.55
N GLY A 449 8.97 -0.95 6.59
CA GLY A 449 9.26 -0.85 5.17
C GLY A 449 10.28 -1.87 4.66
N PHE A 450 10.47 -2.98 5.34
CA PHE A 450 11.43 -4.03 4.94
C PHE A 450 10.83 -5.04 3.97
N VAL A 451 9.58 -5.39 4.18
CA VAL A 451 8.85 -6.35 3.35
C VAL A 451 7.50 -5.78 2.96
N VAL A 452 6.85 -6.40 1.98
CA VAL A 452 5.44 -6.14 1.64
C VAL A 452 4.76 -7.49 1.56
N GLU A 453 3.60 -7.61 2.21
CA GLU A 453 2.71 -8.76 2.08
C GLU A 453 1.62 -8.45 1.06
N LEU A 454 1.46 -9.32 0.07
CA LEU A 454 0.45 -9.24 -0.98
C LEU A 454 -0.84 -9.97 -0.58
N GLN A 455 -1.93 -9.71 -1.30
CA GLN A 455 -3.25 -10.26 -1.02
C GLN A 455 -3.30 -11.80 -1.07
N ASN A 456 -2.40 -12.44 -1.81
CA ASN A 456 -2.26 -13.90 -1.90
C ASN A 456 -1.35 -14.49 -0.80
N GLY A 457 -0.98 -13.72 0.22
CA GLY A 457 -0.08 -14.15 1.30
C GLY A 457 1.38 -14.25 0.91
N MET A 458 1.76 -13.83 -0.31
CA MET A 458 3.16 -13.79 -0.74
C MET A 458 3.86 -12.55 -0.16
N VAL A 459 5.10 -12.74 0.29
CA VAL A 459 5.94 -11.71 0.87
C VAL A 459 7.16 -11.48 -0.02
N LYS A 460 7.54 -10.21 -0.23
CA LYS A 460 8.78 -9.82 -0.90
C LYS A 460 9.52 -8.72 -0.13
N LEU A 461 10.82 -8.60 -0.40
CA LEU A 461 11.62 -7.47 0.05
C LEU A 461 11.21 -6.19 -0.70
N THR A 462 11.19 -5.08 0.01
CA THR A 462 11.21 -3.74 -0.59
C THR A 462 12.63 -3.35 -1.01
N GLU A 463 12.81 -2.20 -1.66
CA GLU A 463 14.15 -1.67 -1.92
C GLU A 463 14.94 -1.42 -0.62
N LEU A 464 14.30 -0.81 0.40
CA LEU A 464 14.90 -0.62 1.71
C LEU A 464 15.26 -1.96 2.36
N GLY A 465 14.36 -2.94 2.32
CA GLY A 465 14.58 -4.28 2.85
C GLY A 465 15.75 -4.99 2.19
N ASP A 466 15.89 -4.88 0.86
CA ASP A 466 17.01 -5.47 0.12
C ASP A 466 18.36 -4.83 0.51
N LYS A 467 18.42 -3.50 0.64
CA LYS A 467 19.62 -2.78 1.11
C LYS A 467 19.98 -3.14 2.56
N VAL A 468 18.99 -3.16 3.45
CA VAL A 468 19.20 -3.52 4.85
C VAL A 468 19.64 -4.98 4.97
N LYS A 469 19.01 -5.90 4.22
CA LYS A 469 19.46 -7.30 4.13
C LYS A 469 20.93 -7.39 3.70
N THR A 470 21.35 -6.63 2.69
CA THR A 470 22.76 -6.56 2.27
C THR A 470 23.68 -6.11 3.39
N ALA A 471 23.28 -5.09 4.15
CA ALA A 471 24.05 -4.65 5.31
C ALA A 471 24.18 -5.75 6.37
N LEU A 472 23.10 -6.51 6.65
CA LEU A 472 23.12 -7.60 7.63
C LEU A 472 23.99 -8.78 7.18
N GLU A 473 23.92 -9.16 5.89
CA GLU A 473 24.70 -10.26 5.32
C GLU A 473 26.21 -9.93 5.26
N ASN A 474 26.56 -8.66 5.01
CA ASN A 474 27.94 -8.18 5.05
C ASN A 474 28.47 -7.97 6.48
N ALA A 475 27.60 -7.98 7.47
CA ALA A 475 27.93 -7.86 8.89
C ALA A 475 28.12 -9.26 9.52
N LYS A 476 28.10 -9.35 10.85
CA LYS A 476 28.15 -10.62 11.57
C LYS A 476 26.74 -11.13 11.83
N LEU A 477 26.07 -11.63 10.77
CA LEU A 477 24.66 -12.06 10.83
C LEU A 477 24.36 -13.03 12.00
N GLN A 478 25.27 -13.96 12.29
CA GLN A 478 25.11 -14.91 13.40
C GLN A 478 25.14 -14.26 14.79
N GLU A 479 25.81 -13.12 14.94
CA GLU A 479 25.79 -12.34 16.19
C GLU A 479 24.58 -11.42 16.25
N ILE A 480 24.17 -10.88 15.09
CA ILE A 480 22.98 -10.04 14.91
C ILE A 480 21.70 -10.76 15.35
N VAL A 481 21.52 -12.02 15.00
CA VAL A 481 20.30 -12.77 15.35
C VAL A 481 20.27 -13.24 16.81
N LYS A 482 21.40 -13.17 17.53
CA LYS A 482 21.49 -13.54 18.95
C LYS A 482 21.13 -12.40 19.89
N VAL A 483 21.21 -11.15 19.42
CA VAL A 483 20.87 -9.97 20.23
C VAL A 483 19.40 -9.61 20.08
N LYS A 484 18.81 -9.04 21.12
CA LYS A 484 17.39 -8.63 21.10
C LYS A 484 17.13 -7.54 20.05
N PHE A 485 18.03 -6.56 19.97
CA PHE A 485 18.01 -5.46 19.00
C PHE A 485 19.36 -5.39 18.30
N SER A 486 19.36 -5.57 16.99
CA SER A 486 20.56 -5.49 16.16
C SER A 486 20.83 -4.08 15.67
N VAL A 487 19.79 -3.28 15.47
CA VAL A 487 19.91 -1.86 15.14
C VAL A 487 18.87 -1.10 15.94
N THR A 488 19.28 -0.04 16.62
CA THR A 488 18.39 0.93 17.27
C THR A 488 18.62 2.31 16.67
N PRO A 489 17.69 3.26 16.83
CA PRO A 489 17.90 4.64 16.38
C PRO A 489 19.21 5.23 16.93
N THR A 490 19.57 4.89 18.17
CA THR A 490 20.84 5.32 18.79
C THR A 490 22.06 4.71 18.09
N LEU A 491 22.09 3.39 17.87
CA LEU A 491 23.20 2.74 17.17
C LEU A 491 23.38 3.31 15.75
N TYR A 492 22.27 3.50 15.04
CA TYR A 492 22.28 4.07 13.70
C TYR A 492 22.80 5.51 13.69
N ASN A 493 22.33 6.37 14.59
CA ASN A 493 22.77 7.77 14.65
C ASN A 493 24.28 7.87 14.94
N VAL A 494 24.81 7.03 15.84
CA VAL A 494 26.26 6.94 16.08
C VAL A 494 27.00 6.52 14.81
N LEU A 495 26.51 5.49 14.12
CA LEU A 495 27.09 5.01 12.87
C LEU A 495 27.05 6.08 11.76
N LYS A 496 25.95 6.83 11.67
CA LYS A 496 25.76 7.93 10.72
C LYS A 496 26.75 9.08 10.99
N VAL A 497 26.98 9.47 12.24
CA VAL A 497 28.00 10.49 12.55
C VAL A 497 29.38 10.03 12.13
N ILE A 498 29.70 8.74 12.31
CA ILE A 498 30.98 8.17 11.84
C ILE A 498 31.07 8.24 10.31
N TYR A 499 29.99 7.89 9.60
CA TYR A 499 29.91 7.97 8.14
C TYR A 499 30.08 9.41 7.64
N ASP A 500 29.32 10.36 8.18
CA ASP A 500 29.35 11.77 7.78
C ASP A 500 30.71 12.45 8.08
N ASN A 501 31.50 11.90 9.02
CA ASN A 501 32.79 12.44 9.44
C ASN A 501 33.94 11.44 9.21
N ILE A 502 33.83 10.60 8.17
CA ILE A 502 34.73 9.46 7.98
C ILE A 502 36.22 9.85 7.91
N GLU A 503 36.56 11.02 7.38
CA GLU A 503 37.94 11.51 7.32
C GLU A 503 38.52 11.77 8.72
N THR A 504 37.73 12.36 9.61
CA THR A 504 38.10 12.59 11.01
C THR A 504 38.31 11.27 11.73
N PHE A 505 37.39 10.32 11.58
CA PHE A 505 37.51 9.00 12.19
C PHE A 505 38.70 8.20 11.64
N ASN A 506 38.97 8.28 10.33
CA ASN A 506 40.13 7.65 9.72
C ASN A 506 41.46 8.19 10.28
N ARG A 507 41.52 9.48 10.66
CA ARG A 507 42.68 10.05 11.36
C ARG A 507 42.78 9.50 12.78
N ILE A 508 41.68 9.55 13.52
CA ILE A 508 41.60 9.02 14.89
C ILE A 508 42.06 7.56 14.93
N TRP A 509 41.60 6.71 14.01
CA TRP A 509 41.97 5.29 13.96
C TRP A 509 43.43 5.00 13.61
N LYS A 510 44.14 5.93 12.94
CA LYS A 510 45.57 5.80 12.60
C LYS A 510 46.49 6.09 13.79
N GLU A 511 46.05 6.86 14.77
CA GLU A 511 46.87 7.22 15.93
C GLU A 511 47.14 6.01 16.86
N LYS A 512 48.16 6.06 17.72
CA LYS A 512 48.44 5.00 18.72
C LYS A 512 47.73 5.31 20.04
N GLY A 513 47.21 4.29 20.72
CA GLY A 513 46.51 4.42 22.00
C GLY A 513 45.04 4.04 21.88
N GLU A 514 44.68 2.85 22.33
CA GLU A 514 43.29 2.40 22.50
C GLU A 514 43.06 2.16 23.99
N VAL A 515 41.94 2.62 24.53
CA VAL A 515 41.52 2.29 25.90
C VAL A 515 40.23 1.49 25.80
N LYS A 516 40.27 0.21 26.20
CA LYS A 516 39.11 -0.70 26.18
C LYS A 516 38.41 -0.84 24.81
N GLY A 517 39.18 -0.79 23.72
CA GLY A 517 38.67 -1.06 22.37
C GLY A 517 37.96 0.11 21.67
N TYR A 518 38.07 1.32 22.20
CA TYR A 518 37.66 2.58 21.57
C TYR A 518 38.66 3.70 21.94
N LYS A 519 38.54 4.86 21.30
CA LYS A 519 39.34 6.06 21.61
C LYS A 519 38.45 7.17 22.16
N MET A 520 38.94 7.95 23.13
CA MET A 520 38.13 9.03 23.72
C MET A 520 37.80 10.11 22.69
N GLU A 521 38.67 10.30 21.71
CA GLU A 521 38.47 11.19 20.57
C GLU A 521 37.27 10.76 19.71
N GLU A 522 36.96 9.45 19.60
CA GLU A 522 35.74 8.97 18.93
C GLU A 522 34.50 9.49 19.67
N VAL A 523 34.50 9.34 20.99
CA VAL A 523 33.40 9.75 21.87
C VAL A 523 33.19 11.26 21.81
N ASP A 524 34.29 12.03 21.85
CA ASP A 524 34.26 13.48 21.79
C ASP A 524 33.69 14.01 20.48
N VAL A 525 34.00 13.38 19.34
CA VAL A 525 33.40 13.73 18.04
C VAL A 525 31.91 13.42 18.06
N ILE A 526 31.50 12.20 18.44
CA ILE A 526 30.09 11.81 18.45
C ILE A 526 29.25 12.72 19.35
N ARG A 527 29.75 13.05 20.54
CA ARG A 527 29.07 13.94 21.49
C ARG A 527 28.84 15.35 20.96
N LYS A 528 29.68 15.84 20.05
CA LYS A 528 29.47 17.16 19.39
C LYS A 528 28.26 17.15 18.46
N HIS A 529 27.87 15.98 17.96
CA HIS A 529 26.78 15.83 17.00
C HIS A 529 25.51 15.24 17.61
N LEU A 530 25.61 14.46 18.69
CA LEU A 530 24.49 13.78 19.32
C LEU A 530 24.34 14.16 20.78
N SER A 531 23.09 14.35 21.22
CA SER A 531 22.73 14.54 22.63
C SER A 531 22.69 13.21 23.38
N LEU A 532 23.84 12.55 23.50
CA LEU A 532 24.03 11.28 24.21
C LEU A 532 25.10 11.42 25.30
N SER A 533 24.99 10.63 26.36
CA SER A 533 26.04 10.54 27.37
C SER A 533 27.25 9.76 26.84
N ASP A 534 28.43 10.02 27.41
CA ASP A 534 29.67 9.31 27.05
C ASP A 534 29.52 7.79 27.18
N ASP A 535 28.79 7.32 28.19
CA ASP A 535 28.60 5.88 28.44
C ASP A 535 27.68 5.24 27.39
N GLU A 536 26.65 5.94 26.93
CA GLU A 536 25.78 5.46 25.85
C GLU A 536 26.52 5.41 24.52
N ILE A 537 27.37 6.41 24.23
CA ILE A 537 28.22 6.40 23.04
C ILE A 537 29.19 5.21 23.07
N LYS A 538 29.84 4.96 24.21
CA LYS A 538 30.75 3.81 24.37
C LYS A 538 30.04 2.48 24.15
N LYS A 539 28.86 2.29 24.78
CA LYS A 539 28.04 1.08 24.58
C LYS A 539 27.66 0.92 23.10
N ALA A 540 27.27 2.01 22.44
CA ALA A 540 26.92 1.99 21.02
C ALA A 540 28.11 1.57 20.13
N LEU A 541 29.29 2.15 20.35
CA LEU A 541 30.52 1.78 19.64
C LEU A 541 30.88 0.30 19.85
N THR A 542 30.81 -0.19 21.09
CA THR A 542 31.06 -1.62 21.39
C THR A 542 30.07 -2.52 20.66
N MET A 543 28.77 -2.19 20.70
CA MET A 543 27.74 -2.96 20.02
C MET A 543 27.93 -2.96 18.49
N LEU A 544 28.20 -1.80 17.88
CA LEU A 544 28.44 -1.71 16.43
C LEU A 544 29.64 -2.58 15.98
N ARG A 545 30.69 -2.67 16.79
CA ARG A 545 31.84 -3.57 16.53
C ARG A 545 31.51 -5.04 16.72
N GLN A 546 30.74 -5.36 17.75
CA GLN A 546 30.28 -6.72 18.02
C GLN A 546 29.43 -7.25 16.86
N LEU A 547 28.53 -6.41 16.34
CA LEU A 547 27.62 -6.76 15.24
C LEU A 547 28.27 -6.69 13.85
N GLY A 548 29.44 -6.07 13.72
CA GLY A 548 30.21 -6.02 12.47
C GLY A 548 29.88 -4.83 11.56
N PHE A 549 29.11 -3.85 12.04
CA PHE A 549 28.90 -2.57 11.34
C PHE A 549 30.10 -1.62 11.50
N LEU A 550 30.93 -1.85 12.52
CA LEU A 550 32.18 -1.14 12.73
C LEU A 550 33.33 -2.14 12.88
N GLY A 551 34.47 -1.85 12.25
CA GLY A 551 35.71 -2.58 12.45
C GLY A 551 36.44 -2.10 13.70
N SER A 552 37.62 -2.66 13.96
CA SER A 552 38.50 -2.11 15.00
C SER A 552 39.00 -0.71 14.63
N LYS A 553 39.24 -0.45 13.33
CA LYS A 553 39.89 0.77 12.82
C LYS A 553 39.27 1.32 11.54
N SER A 554 38.04 0.94 11.23
CA SER A 554 37.37 1.35 10.00
C SER A 554 35.85 1.25 10.13
N LEU A 555 35.14 2.04 9.33
CA LEU A 555 33.75 1.79 9.01
C LEU A 555 33.68 0.61 8.03
N THR A 556 32.94 -0.45 8.37
CA THR A 556 32.83 -1.62 7.50
C THR A 556 31.89 -1.35 6.33
N GLU A 557 31.96 -2.19 5.29
CA GLU A 557 31.03 -2.08 4.17
C GLU A 557 29.57 -2.25 4.62
N ALA A 558 29.31 -3.18 5.54
CA ALA A 558 28.01 -3.32 6.18
C ALA A 558 27.53 -2.03 6.85
N GLY A 559 28.43 -1.33 7.57
CA GLY A 559 28.10 -0.07 8.22
C GLY A 559 27.75 1.03 7.23
N LYS A 560 28.50 1.15 6.12
CA LYS A 560 28.21 2.11 5.05
C LYS A 560 26.87 1.83 4.39
N VAL A 561 26.65 0.59 3.95
CA VAL A 561 25.41 0.17 3.27
C VAL A 561 24.20 0.41 4.17
N LEU A 562 24.32 0.18 5.49
CA LEU A 562 23.23 0.46 6.43
C LEU A 562 22.92 1.96 6.51
N VAL A 563 23.93 2.84 6.52
CA VAL A 563 23.70 4.29 6.53
C VAL A 563 23.06 4.75 5.23
N GLU A 564 23.62 4.34 4.09
CA GLU A 564 23.15 4.67 2.74
C GLU A 564 21.75 4.15 2.44
N ALA A 565 21.31 3.07 3.09
CA ALA A 565 19.95 2.56 2.95
C ALA A 565 18.87 3.55 3.45
N TYR A 566 19.24 4.50 4.31
CA TYR A 566 18.33 5.45 4.97
C TYR A 566 18.67 6.93 4.65
N LEU A 567 19.56 7.18 3.69
CA LEU A 567 19.78 8.48 3.06
C LEU A 567 18.87 8.63 1.84
#